data_AF-A0A5J4W128-F1
#
_entry.id   AF-A0A5J4W128-F1
#
_cell.length_a   1.000
_cell.length_b   1.000
_cell.length_c   1.000
_cell.angle_alpha   90.00
_cell.angle_beta   90.00
_cell.angle_gamma   90.00
#
_symmetry.space_group_name_H-M   'P 1'
#
loop_
_entity.id
_entity.type
_entity.pdbx_description
1 polymer ?
#
loop_
_entity_poly.entity_id
_entity_poly.type
_entity_poly.pdbx_seq_one_letter_code
_entity_poly.pdbx_strand_id
1 'polypeptide(L)'
;MFQTNMEKEKFKNLGVQLSDLSSLNKDDVLQCAQKIRILISDALHPIPVTDIFNSDILEIFPDLLKRDDQPQLQHELVWVLINIFAEDADKIVGVVKYGVIEPLVKLLTSNNDKVRFQSLWALSNIVCDALIVDAFSR
;
A
#
# COMPACT_ATOMS: atom_id res chain seq x y z
N MET A 1 0.26 -19.97 -2.09
CA MET A 1 -0.92 -20.58 -2.77
C MET A 1 -2.06 -20.90 -1.81
N PHE A 2 -1.91 -21.78 -0.81
CA PHE A 2 -3.00 -22.05 0.16
C PHE A 2 -3.33 -20.87 1.06
N GLN A 3 -2.30 -20.14 1.50
CA GLN A 3 -2.44 -18.93 2.31
C GLN A 3 -3.17 -17.87 1.48
N THR A 4 -2.59 -17.35 0.40
CA THR A 4 -3.18 -16.39 -0.56
C THR A 4 -4.71 -16.53 -0.81
N ASN A 5 -5.22 -17.74 -0.99
CA ASN A 5 -6.66 -17.98 -1.22
C ASN A 5 -7.52 -17.72 0.01
N MET A 6 -7.01 -18.00 1.21
CA MET A 6 -7.66 -17.72 2.49
C MET A 6 -7.76 -16.20 2.75
N GLU A 7 -6.69 -15.44 2.55
CA GLU A 7 -6.76 -13.98 2.71
C GLU A 7 -7.68 -13.35 1.66
N LYS A 8 -7.64 -13.79 0.40
CA LYS A 8 -8.56 -13.32 -0.64
C LYS A 8 -10.02 -13.55 -0.30
N GLU A 9 -10.37 -14.72 0.24
CA GLU A 9 -11.73 -15.01 0.71
C GLU A 9 -12.11 -14.19 1.97
N LYS A 10 -11.15 -13.89 2.85
CA LYS A 10 -11.37 -12.97 3.98
C LYS A 10 -11.77 -11.57 3.51
N PHE A 11 -11.03 -10.99 2.55
CA PHE A 11 -11.38 -9.68 1.98
C PHE A 11 -12.75 -9.70 1.30
N LYS A 12 -13.06 -10.78 0.57
CA LYS A 12 -14.36 -10.97 -0.09
C LYS A 12 -15.52 -11.00 0.91
N ASN A 13 -15.37 -11.69 2.04
CA ASN A 13 -16.36 -11.72 3.12
C ASN A 13 -16.56 -10.34 3.77
N LEU A 14 -15.55 -9.47 3.70
CA LEU A 14 -15.60 -8.08 4.17
C LEU A 14 -16.06 -7.11 3.07
N GLY A 15 -16.57 -7.63 1.94
CA GLY A 15 -17.12 -6.81 0.85
C GLY A 15 -16.07 -6.17 -0.05
N VAL A 16 -14.83 -6.68 -0.03
CA VAL A 16 -13.73 -6.22 -0.87
C VAL A 16 -13.32 -7.31 -1.85
N GLN A 17 -13.53 -7.04 -3.13
CA GLN A 17 -13.08 -7.91 -4.20
C GLN A 17 -11.73 -7.41 -4.71
N LEU A 18 -10.65 -8.04 -4.24
CA LEU A 18 -9.27 -7.62 -4.54
C LEU A 18 -8.94 -7.64 -6.04
N SER A 19 -9.63 -8.46 -6.84
CA SER A 19 -9.46 -8.47 -8.30
C SER A 19 -9.85 -7.15 -8.96
N ASP A 20 -10.65 -6.31 -8.29
CA ASP A 20 -11.11 -5.03 -8.83
C ASP A 20 -9.96 -4.01 -8.96
N LEU A 21 -8.86 -4.19 -8.24
CA LEU A 21 -7.64 -3.38 -8.44
C LEU A 21 -7.03 -3.57 -9.84
N SER A 22 -7.29 -4.71 -10.48
CA SER A 22 -6.88 -5.01 -11.86
C SER A 22 -7.99 -4.71 -12.88
N SER A 23 -9.10 -4.09 -12.47
CA SER A 23 -10.19 -3.71 -13.37
C SER A 23 -9.74 -2.65 -14.38
N LEU A 24 -10.36 -2.69 -15.57
CA LEU A 24 -10.22 -1.64 -16.59
C LEU A 24 -11.02 -0.38 -16.21
N ASN A 25 -12.01 -0.52 -15.33
CA ASN A 25 -12.81 0.59 -14.84
C ASN A 25 -12.08 1.30 -13.70
N LYS A 26 -11.83 2.59 -13.90
CA LYS A 26 -11.13 3.46 -12.95
C LYS A 26 -11.87 3.59 -11.62
N ASP A 27 -13.19 3.58 -11.63
CA ASP A 27 -14.02 3.72 -10.44
C ASP A 27 -13.96 2.46 -9.58
N ASP A 28 -13.98 1.27 -10.20
CA ASP A 28 -13.85 -0.01 -9.49
C ASP A 28 -12.50 -0.10 -8.77
N VAL A 29 -11.42 0.28 -9.45
CA VAL A 29 -10.06 0.32 -8.88
C VAL A 29 -10.00 1.27 -7.69
N LEU A 30 -10.57 2.48 -7.83
CA LEU A 30 -10.59 3.47 -6.75
C LEU A 30 -11.41 3.01 -5.55
N GLN A 31 -12.62 2.49 -5.78
CA GLN A 31 -13.49 1.99 -4.71
C GLN A 31 -12.83 0.82 -3.97
N CYS A 32 -12.16 -0.07 -4.70
CA CYS A 32 -11.43 -1.17 -4.08
C CYS A 32 -10.28 -0.66 -3.19
N ALA A 33 -9.46 0.27 -3.69
CA ALA A 33 -8.38 0.89 -2.91
C ALA A 33 -8.89 1.63 -1.66
N GLN A 34 -10.00 2.37 -1.79
CA GLN A 34 -10.64 3.05 -0.65
C GLN A 34 -11.10 2.07 0.43
N LYS A 35 -11.74 0.96 0.04
CA LYS A 35 -12.19 -0.05 0.99
C LYS A 35 -11.00 -0.72 1.68
N ILE A 36 -9.94 -1.05 0.94
CA ILE A 36 -8.69 -1.57 1.51
C ILE A 36 -8.16 -0.60 2.57
N ARG A 37 -8.06 0.70 2.23
CA ARG A 37 -7.60 1.72 3.17
C ARG A 37 -8.44 1.80 4.44
N ILE A 38 -9.77 1.74 4.30
CA ILE A 38 -10.70 1.77 5.43
C ILE A 38 -10.46 0.57 6.34
N LEU A 39 -10.35 -0.64 5.78
CA LEU A 39 -10.17 -1.88 6.56
C LEU A 39 -8.89 -1.92 7.38
N ILE A 40 -7.79 -1.36 6.87
CA ILE A 40 -6.52 -1.30 7.60
C ILE A 40 -6.45 -0.12 8.59
N SER A 41 -7.27 0.91 8.39
CA SER A 41 -7.28 2.11 9.24
C SER A 41 -8.42 2.10 10.27
N ASP A 42 -9.29 1.09 10.26
CA ASP A 42 -10.40 0.99 11.19
C ASP A 42 -9.89 0.71 12.60
N ALA A 43 -10.08 1.69 13.50
CA ALA A 43 -9.68 1.58 14.90
C ALA A 43 -10.52 0.55 15.68
N LEU A 44 -11.70 0.17 15.18
CA LEU A 44 -12.59 -0.80 15.83
C LEU A 44 -12.28 -2.23 15.40
N HIS A 45 -11.92 -2.45 14.13
CA HIS A 45 -11.62 -3.77 13.57
C HIS A 45 -10.50 -3.72 12.53
N PRO A 46 -9.26 -3.38 12.91
CA PRO A 46 -8.17 -3.29 11.95
C PRO A 46 -7.86 -4.68 11.39
N ILE A 47 -7.91 -4.83 10.07
CA ILE A 47 -7.31 -6.01 9.44
C ILE A 47 -5.79 -5.87 9.54
N PRO A 48 -5.07 -6.92 9.95
CA PRO A 48 -3.62 -6.92 9.91
C PRO A 48 -3.09 -6.61 8.52
N VAL A 49 -2.13 -5.70 8.41
CA VAL A 49 -1.47 -5.40 7.12
C VAL A 49 -0.70 -6.59 6.55
N THR A 50 -0.41 -7.61 7.37
CA THR A 50 0.07 -8.93 6.91
C THR A 50 -0.88 -9.60 5.94
N ASP A 51 -2.19 -9.40 6.08
CA ASP A 51 -3.17 -10.01 5.20
C ASP A 51 -3.13 -9.38 3.81
N ILE A 52 -2.82 -8.08 3.74
CA ILE A 52 -2.56 -7.39 2.47
C ILE A 52 -1.32 -7.97 1.81
N PHE A 53 -0.24 -8.15 2.59
CA PHE A 53 1.00 -8.73 2.10
C PHE A 53 0.79 -10.15 1.53
N ASN A 54 0.04 -11.00 2.22
CA ASN A 54 -0.24 -12.38 1.80
C ASN A 54 -1.26 -12.49 0.65
N SER A 55 -1.96 -11.40 0.31
CA SER A 55 -2.96 -11.40 -0.76
C SER A 55 -2.39 -11.20 -2.17
N ASP A 56 -1.08 -10.97 -2.28
CA ASP A 56 -0.33 -10.76 -3.53
C ASP A 56 -0.78 -9.53 -4.36
N ILE A 57 -1.56 -8.60 -3.77
CA ILE A 57 -2.01 -7.40 -4.50
C ILE A 57 -0.94 -6.31 -4.61
N LEU A 58 0.18 -6.43 -3.90
CA LEU A 58 1.20 -5.39 -3.87
C LEU A 58 2.02 -5.31 -5.16
N GLU A 59 2.04 -6.38 -5.96
CA GLU A 59 2.71 -6.43 -7.27
C GLU A 59 2.17 -5.39 -8.26
N ILE A 60 0.89 -5.03 -8.17
CA ILE A 60 0.24 -4.07 -9.09
C ILE A 60 0.33 -2.61 -8.61
N PHE A 61 0.73 -2.37 -7.36
CA PHE A 61 0.81 -1.01 -6.79
C PHE A 61 1.71 -0.07 -7.60
N PRO A 62 2.90 -0.46 -8.08
CA PRO A 62 3.76 0.43 -8.85
C PRO A 62 3.07 1.00 -10.10
N ASP A 63 2.29 0.19 -10.81
CA ASP A 63 1.59 0.61 -12.03
C ASP A 63 0.39 1.51 -11.71
N LEU A 64 -0.32 1.23 -10.61
CA LEU A 64 -1.43 2.07 -10.16
C LEU A 64 -0.94 3.44 -9.66
N LEU A 65 0.21 3.51 -8.97
CA LEU A 65 0.79 4.76 -8.47
C LEU A 65 1.25 5.69 -9.61
N LYS A 66 1.58 5.13 -10.78
CA LYS A 66 1.98 5.91 -11.98
C LYS A 66 0.80 6.61 -12.68
N ARG A 67 -0.45 6.37 -12.26
CA ARG A 67 -1.66 6.98 -12.85
C ARG A 67 -1.85 8.43 -12.39
N ASP A 68 -1.12 9.35 -13.02
CA ASP A 68 -1.15 10.78 -12.71
C ASP A 68 -2.55 11.41 -12.89
N ASP A 69 -3.43 10.77 -13.67
CA ASP A 69 -4.83 11.16 -13.88
C ASP A 69 -5.78 10.70 -12.75
N GLN A 70 -5.29 9.94 -11.76
CA GLN A 70 -6.06 9.45 -10.62
C GLN A 70 -5.40 9.80 -9.26
N PRO A 71 -5.28 11.09 -8.88
CA PRO A 71 -4.65 11.49 -7.62
C PRO A 71 -5.35 10.95 -6.37
N GLN A 72 -6.66 10.68 -6.45
CA GLN A 72 -7.41 10.02 -5.36
C GLN A 72 -6.98 8.57 -5.18
N LEU A 73 -6.70 7.84 -6.27
CA LEU A 73 -6.18 6.48 -6.19
C LEU A 73 -4.79 6.47 -5.56
N GLN A 74 -3.92 7.38 -6.00
CA GLN A 74 -2.59 7.56 -5.42
C GLN A 74 -2.67 7.81 -3.91
N HIS A 75 -3.59 8.68 -3.47
CA HIS A 75 -3.83 8.94 -2.04
C HIS A 75 -4.17 7.66 -1.25
N GLU A 76 -5.11 6.85 -1.72
CA GLU A 76 -5.48 5.62 -1.01
C GLU A 76 -4.34 4.60 -0.98
N LEU A 77 -3.63 4.40 -2.10
CA LEU A 77 -2.54 3.43 -2.20
C LEU A 77 -1.32 3.84 -1.37
N VAL A 78 -0.95 5.12 -1.37
CA VAL A 78 0.15 5.61 -0.54
C VAL A 78 -0.19 5.47 0.94
N TRP A 79 -1.45 5.67 1.34
CA TRP A 79 -1.86 5.42 2.72
C TRP A 79 -1.70 3.94 3.13
N VAL A 80 -2.04 3.01 2.24
CA VAL A 80 -1.79 1.59 2.47
C VAL A 80 -0.30 1.32 2.66
N LEU A 81 0.55 1.91 1.82
CA LEU A 81 2.00 1.78 1.94
C LEU A 81 2.56 2.37 3.24
N ILE A 82 2.05 3.52 3.72
CA ILE A 82 2.47 4.12 5.00
C ILE A 82 2.26 3.13 6.15
N ASN A 83 1.10 2.46 6.19
CA ASN A 83 0.78 1.49 7.23
C ASN A 83 1.66 0.24 7.10
N ILE A 84 1.94 -0.24 5.88
CA ILE A 84 2.86 -1.37 5.69
C ILE A 84 4.30 -1.02 6.10
N PHE A 85 4.77 0.19 5.80
CA PHE A 85 6.11 0.64 6.17
C PHE A 85 6.27 1.00 7.64
N ALA A 86 5.17 1.07 8.39
CA ALA A 86 5.21 1.22 9.84
C ALA A 86 5.43 -0.12 10.58
N GLU A 87 5.56 -1.22 9.84
CA GLU A 87 5.74 -2.57 10.36
C GLU A 87 7.21 -3.01 10.34
N ASP A 88 7.44 -4.32 10.49
CA ASP A 88 8.78 -4.95 10.50
C ASP A 88 9.54 -4.80 9.17
N ALA A 89 10.87 -4.68 9.28
CA ALA A 89 11.82 -4.54 8.17
C ALA A 89 11.64 -5.58 7.04
N ASP A 90 11.30 -6.84 7.36
CA ASP A 90 11.10 -7.89 6.36
C ASP A 90 9.94 -7.57 5.40
N LYS A 91 8.84 -7.00 5.92
CA LYS A 91 7.70 -6.55 5.11
C LYS A 91 8.11 -5.38 4.22
N ILE A 92 8.85 -4.41 4.78
CA ILE A 92 9.36 -3.25 4.03
C ILE A 92 10.20 -3.73 2.85
N VAL A 93 11.19 -4.59 3.09
CA VAL A 93 12.05 -5.15 2.05
C VAL A 93 11.24 -5.91 1.00
N GLY A 94 10.22 -6.67 1.42
CA GLY A 94 9.30 -7.35 0.50
C GLY A 94 8.57 -6.40 -0.42
N VAL A 95 8.02 -5.30 0.11
CA VAL A 95 7.28 -4.32 -0.69
C VAL A 95 8.18 -3.48 -1.59
N VAL A 96 9.38 -3.12 -1.11
CA VAL A 96 10.37 -2.39 -1.91
C VAL A 96 10.80 -3.19 -3.15
N LYS A 97 10.88 -4.52 -3.05
CA LYS A 97 11.20 -5.41 -4.19
C LYS A 97 10.16 -5.35 -5.31
N TYR A 98 8.91 -4.97 -5.03
CA TYR A 98 7.91 -4.76 -6.08
C TYR A 98 8.14 -3.46 -6.86
N GLY A 99 9.08 -2.59 -6.46
CA GLY A 99 9.44 -1.40 -7.24
C GLY A 99 8.57 -0.17 -6.94
N VAL A 100 8.01 -0.07 -5.73
CA VAL A 100 7.17 1.08 -5.33
C VAL A 100 7.94 2.38 -5.06
N ILE A 101 9.27 2.31 -4.88
CA ILE A 101 10.11 3.47 -4.53
C ILE A 101 10.13 4.53 -5.64
N GLU A 102 10.35 4.14 -6.89
CA GLU A 102 10.41 5.09 -8.01
C GLU A 102 9.08 5.88 -8.15
N PRO A 103 7.90 5.23 -8.15
CA PRO A 103 6.62 5.94 -8.10
C PRO A 103 6.50 6.89 -6.90
N LEU A 104 6.84 6.45 -5.68
CA LEU A 104 6.77 7.30 -4.48
C LEU A 104 7.64 8.55 -4.59
N VAL A 105 8.86 8.42 -5.13
CA VAL A 105 9.76 9.56 -5.36
C VAL A 105 9.17 10.50 -6.40
N LYS A 106 8.59 9.99 -7.50
CA LYS A 106 7.89 10.81 -8.50
C LYS A 106 6.71 11.57 -7.89
N LEU A 107 5.97 10.97 -6.96
CA LEU A 107 4.83 11.62 -6.31
C LEU A 107 5.22 12.81 -5.42
N LEU A 108 6.50 12.95 -5.05
CA LEU A 108 7.01 14.16 -4.38
C LEU A 108 6.91 15.42 -5.26
N THR A 109 6.77 15.26 -6.58
CA THR A 109 6.55 16.39 -7.51
C THR A 109 5.08 16.51 -7.94
N SER A 110 4.15 15.82 -7.28
CA SER A 110 2.72 15.89 -7.61
C SER A 110 2.14 17.28 -7.34
N ASN A 111 1.19 17.73 -8.15
CA ASN A 111 0.45 18.97 -7.91
C ASN A 111 -0.54 18.86 -6.72
N ASN A 112 -0.70 17.66 -6.14
CA ASN A 112 -1.55 17.43 -4.98
C ASN A 112 -0.72 17.40 -3.69
N ASP A 113 -0.90 18.42 -2.85
CA ASP A 113 -0.18 18.60 -1.58
C ASP A 113 -0.31 17.41 -0.63
N LYS A 114 -1.50 16.80 -0.57
CA LYS A 114 -1.75 15.64 0.29
C LYS A 114 -0.96 14.42 -0.18
N VAL A 115 -0.94 14.18 -1.49
CA VAL A 115 -0.19 13.06 -2.09
C VAL A 115 1.32 13.28 -1.91
N ARG A 116 1.81 14.51 -2.08
CA ARG A 116 3.21 14.85 -1.80
C ARG A 116 3.58 14.54 -0.35
N PHE A 117 2.79 15.03 0.60
CA PHE A 117 3.04 14.83 2.03
C PHE A 117 3.02 13.35 2.42
N GLN A 118 2.03 12.59 1.94
CA GLN A 118 1.94 11.15 2.19
C GLN A 118 3.11 10.38 1.57
N SER A 119 3.55 10.77 0.37
CA SER A 119 4.69 10.11 -0.27
C SER A 119 5.98 10.37 0.50
N LEU A 120 6.17 11.59 1.01
CA LEU A 120 7.27 11.92 1.90
C LEU A 120 7.22 11.11 3.19
N TRP A 121 6.03 10.97 3.80
CA TRP A 121 5.86 10.19 5.02
C TRP A 121 6.15 8.70 4.78
N ALA A 122 5.64 8.11 3.70
CA ALA A 122 5.93 6.73 3.31
C ALA A 122 7.45 6.50 3.18
N LEU A 123 8.14 7.40 2.48
CA LEU A 123 9.60 7.33 2.32
C LEU A 123 10.34 7.50 3.65
N SER A 124 9.84 8.36 4.56
CA SER A 124 10.45 8.51 5.89
C SER A 124 10.35 7.23 6.71
N ASN A 125 9.24 6.48 6.63
CA ASN A 125 9.11 5.20 7.35
C ASN A 125 10.14 4.18 6.86
N ILE A 126 10.37 4.10 5.53
CA ILE A 126 11.39 3.23 4.94
C ILE A 126 12.79 3.60 5.45
N VAL A 127 13.13 4.90 5.47
CA VAL A 127 14.46 5.37 5.88
C VAL A 127 14.66 5.23 7.39
N CYS A 128 13.65 5.54 8.20
CA CYS A 128 13.73 5.45 9.65
C CYS A 128 13.93 4.01 10.13
N ASP A 129 13.24 3.03 9.56
CA ASP A 129 13.44 1.63 9.93
C ASP A 129 14.81 1.12 9.46
N ALA A 130 15.25 1.50 8.26
CA ALA A 130 16.61 1.21 7.77
C ALA A 130 17.71 1.78 8.69
N LEU A 131 17.46 2.90 9.39
CA LEU A 131 18.40 3.49 10.35
C LEU A 131 18.39 2.80 11.72
N ILE A 132 17.29 2.18 12.14
CA ILE A 132 17.23 1.42 13.40
C ILE A 132 18.03 0.11 13.28
N VAL A 133 18.01 -0.54 12.11
CA VAL A 133 18.77 -1.77 11.87
C VAL A 133 20.28 -1.50 11.88
N ASP A 134 20.75 -0.36 11.36
CA ASP A 134 22.18 0.00 11.33
C ASP A 134 22.71 0.57 12.66
N ALA A 135 21.85 1.15 13.51
CA ALA A 135 22.24 1.71 14.80
C ALA A 135 22.47 0.65 15.90
N PHE A 136 21.87 -0.55 15.76
CA PHE A 136 22.00 -1.65 16.72
C PHE A 136 22.84 -2.83 16.22
N SER A 137 23.42 -2.74 15.02
CA SER A 137 24.29 -3.77 14.43
C SER A 137 25.79 -3.44 14.48
N ARG A 138 26.21 -2.53 15.37
CA ARG A 138 27.63 -2.27 15.69
C ARG A 138 27.93 -2.40 17.17
#